data_AF-A0A6L7WHW5-F1
#
_entry.id   AF-A0A6L7WHW5-F1
#
_cell.length_a   1.000
_cell.length_b   1.000
_cell.length_c   1.000
_cell.angle_alpha   90.00
_cell.angle_beta   90.00
_cell.angle_gamma   90.00
#
_symmetry.space_group_name_H-M   'P 1'
#
loop_
_entity.id
_entity.type
_entity.pdbx_description
1 polymer ?
#
loop_
_entity_poly.entity_id
_entity_poly.type
_entity_poly.pdbx_seq_one_letter_code
_entity_poly.pdbx_strand_id
1 'polypeptide(L)'
;MTTPLRILVCPQEFKGSLTAFEAAAALAAGARSAEPDAEIIEMPLADGGPGTAAILAAARGGEMVETEVTGPLGAPVQARFALLPPTTEGGSPAAVVEAAEAAGLVLVPREERDPARATTYGVGQLMRAAIERGAREITVGVGGTGTNDGGAGAAQALGYQLVARGGLALPEPAPPLDLRDLVSLDHSGVDRRLGEVDLTVAVDVTNVLLGLEGATVIYGPQKGVDADTMQPLEDALGRWSRVIEDELGVRVTDLAGGGAGGGLAAGLIGTIGGAIQSGAELVATTVGLEDAVRDADLVVTGEGRLDAQTTYGKALELVTALAERYETPCVVVAGAVEGATSGVVDFETLTTNRIFEAEAMRRAAELAEGAAERLVRRGTWDTAAIAAEEAARRDLAEAGKDLRADGLVTSHGGNVSARRPRGGAIISATGAMLGRLTDDLLVAVEAGGELREPDAAAPSSDTAVHLAIYEAWADAGAVVHAHPVHAIALAYGRDAIDPANLEGSLFLGSVPVLDVEWEASAQPVAEALREHPIVVVRGHGSYARGTDVWDALRVTSTLEEAARILALSGQ
;
A
#
# COMPACT_ATOMS: atom_id res chain seq x y z
N MET A 1 -26.40 7.47 -3.57
CA MET A 1 -25.01 7.94 -3.45
C MET A 1 -24.21 6.72 -3.09
N THR A 2 -23.38 6.25 -4.01
CA THR A 2 -22.43 5.17 -3.75
C THR A 2 -21.45 5.66 -2.69
N THR A 3 -21.15 4.83 -1.70
CA THR A 3 -20.07 5.14 -0.75
C THR A 3 -18.77 5.24 -1.54
N PRO A 4 -17.96 6.30 -1.34
CA PRO A 4 -16.68 6.41 -2.02
C PRO A 4 -15.80 5.22 -1.64
N LEU A 5 -15.01 4.74 -2.59
CA LEU A 5 -14.03 3.69 -2.38
C LEU A 5 -13.05 4.11 -1.28
N ARG A 6 -12.83 3.28 -0.26
CA ARG A 6 -11.91 3.56 0.85
C ARG A 6 -10.60 2.81 0.65
N ILE A 7 -9.52 3.53 0.38
CA ILE A 7 -8.18 2.98 0.14
C ILE A 7 -7.28 3.28 1.34
N LEU A 8 -6.79 2.22 2.00
CA LEU A 8 -5.76 2.32 3.02
C LEU A 8 -4.38 2.27 2.37
N VAL A 9 -3.56 3.28 2.60
CA VAL A 9 -2.18 3.39 2.12
C VAL A 9 -1.23 3.27 3.30
N CYS A 10 -0.65 2.09 3.50
CA CYS A 10 0.14 1.79 4.70
C CYS A 10 1.53 1.18 4.43
N PRO A 11 2.45 1.91 3.77
CA PRO A 11 3.80 1.42 3.51
C PRO A 11 4.73 1.58 4.71
N GLN A 12 5.84 0.86 4.67
CA GLN A 12 7.02 1.11 5.49
C GLN A 12 8.04 1.98 4.72
N GLU A 13 9.19 2.25 5.33
CA GLU A 13 10.28 2.96 4.65
C GLU A 13 10.83 2.20 3.44
N PHE A 14 11.25 2.95 2.43
CA PHE A 14 12.01 2.41 1.31
C PHE A 14 13.46 2.64 1.65
N LYS A 15 14.03 1.70 2.40
CA LYS A 15 15.32 1.82 3.09
C LYS A 15 16.40 2.51 2.26
N GLY A 16 16.93 3.61 2.79
CA GLY A 16 17.96 4.42 2.14
C GLY A 16 17.47 5.34 1.01
N SER A 17 16.16 5.46 0.81
CA SER A 17 15.54 6.27 -0.23
C SER A 17 14.38 7.13 0.27
N LEU A 18 13.27 6.54 0.71
CA LEU A 18 12.10 7.26 1.23
C LEU A 18 11.82 6.87 2.68
N THR A 19 11.46 7.85 3.50
CA THR A 19 10.81 7.61 4.79
C THR A 19 9.42 6.99 4.59
N ALA A 20 8.86 6.37 5.62
CA ALA A 20 7.50 5.82 5.57
C ALA A 20 6.44 6.89 5.23
N PHE A 21 6.60 8.13 5.71
CA PHE A 21 5.72 9.25 5.37
C PHE A 21 5.82 9.65 3.89
N GLU A 22 7.03 9.73 3.33
CA GLU A 22 7.22 10.04 1.91
C GLU A 22 6.70 8.92 1.01
N ALA A 23 6.90 7.66 1.41
CA ALA A 23 6.33 6.51 0.72
C ALA A 23 4.79 6.55 0.76
N ALA A 24 4.19 6.81 1.92
CA ALA A 24 2.73 6.92 2.05
C ALA A 24 2.16 8.01 1.15
N ALA A 25 2.78 9.20 1.15
CA ALA A 25 2.37 10.31 0.30
C ALA A 25 2.48 9.99 -1.20
N ALA A 26 3.57 9.35 -1.62
CA ALA A 26 3.77 8.97 -3.02
C ALA A 26 2.75 7.92 -3.49
N LEU A 27 2.54 6.86 -2.71
CA LEU A 27 1.54 5.83 -3.04
C LEU A 27 0.12 6.39 -3.02
N ALA A 28 -0.20 7.28 -2.08
CA ALA A 28 -1.48 7.96 -2.01
C ALA A 28 -1.72 8.88 -3.21
N ALA A 29 -0.70 9.59 -3.69
CA ALA A 29 -0.80 10.39 -4.91
C ALA A 29 -1.15 9.50 -6.13
N GLY A 30 -0.50 8.35 -6.27
CA GLY A 30 -0.79 7.40 -7.34
C GLY A 30 -2.20 6.81 -7.24
N ALA A 31 -2.62 6.41 -6.04
CA ALA A 31 -3.97 5.93 -5.80
C ALA A 31 -5.03 6.99 -6.12
N ARG A 32 -4.80 8.25 -5.78
CA ARG A 32 -5.70 9.38 -6.08
C ARG A 32 -5.81 9.68 -7.57
N SER A 33 -4.70 9.54 -8.31
CA SER A 33 -4.69 9.67 -9.76
C SER A 33 -5.50 8.57 -10.44
N ALA A 34 -5.51 7.37 -9.87
CA ALA A 34 -6.31 6.25 -10.36
C ALA A 34 -7.80 6.38 -10.01
N GLU A 35 -8.11 6.77 -8.77
CA GLU A 35 -9.46 6.89 -8.23
C GLU A 35 -9.67 8.26 -7.56
N PRO A 36 -10.04 9.31 -8.32
CA PRO A 36 -10.12 10.68 -7.81
C PRO A 36 -11.14 10.90 -6.70
N ASP A 37 -12.21 10.10 -6.68
CA ASP A 37 -13.30 10.20 -5.70
C ASP A 37 -13.11 9.27 -4.48
N ALA A 38 -11.98 8.55 -4.40
CA ALA A 38 -11.68 7.65 -3.29
C ALA A 38 -11.35 8.41 -1.99
N GLU A 39 -11.79 7.86 -0.87
CA GLU A 39 -11.28 8.22 0.45
C GLU A 39 -9.93 7.53 0.67
N ILE A 40 -8.86 8.31 0.75
CA ILE A 40 -7.49 7.78 0.94
C ILE A 40 -7.04 8.03 2.37
N ILE A 41 -6.63 6.95 3.05
CA ILE A 41 -6.12 6.98 4.41
C ILE A 41 -4.62 6.67 4.36
N GLU A 42 -3.80 7.66 4.67
CA GLU A 42 -2.34 7.52 4.77
C GLU A 42 -1.97 7.05 6.19
N MET A 43 -1.36 5.88 6.29
CA MET A 43 -0.97 5.25 7.56
C MET A 43 0.44 4.68 7.48
N PRO A 44 1.49 5.51 7.57
CA PRO A 44 2.87 5.04 7.53
C PRO A 44 3.15 4.05 8.67
N LEU A 45 3.88 2.97 8.36
CA LEU A 45 4.24 1.89 9.28
C LEU A 45 5.75 1.82 9.52
N ALA A 46 6.13 1.12 10.60
CA ALA A 46 7.50 0.79 10.94
C ALA A 46 7.56 -0.50 11.77
N ASP A 47 8.76 -1.05 11.92
CA ASP A 47 9.07 -2.34 12.56
C ASP A 47 9.88 -2.16 13.88
N GLY A 48 9.82 -0.96 14.48
CA GLY A 48 10.68 -0.58 15.60
C GLY A 48 12.05 -0.04 15.18
N GLY A 49 12.33 0.02 13.88
CA GLY A 49 13.46 0.72 13.29
C GLY A 49 13.24 2.24 13.12
N PRO A 50 14.08 2.90 12.29
CA PRO A 50 13.98 4.33 12.01
C PRO A 50 12.57 4.76 11.56
N GLY A 51 12.08 5.88 12.10
CA GLY A 51 10.78 6.45 11.78
C GLY A 51 9.64 6.03 12.72
N THR A 52 9.81 4.97 13.51
CA THR A 52 8.87 4.54 14.57
C THR A 52 8.50 5.69 15.53
N ALA A 53 9.46 6.45 16.03
CA ALA A 53 9.23 7.57 16.95
C ALA A 53 8.36 8.65 16.32
N ALA A 54 8.64 9.01 15.05
CA ALA A 54 7.86 10.00 14.32
C ALA A 54 6.43 9.51 14.04
N ILE A 55 6.25 8.25 13.68
CA ILE A 55 4.93 7.62 13.46
C ILE A 55 4.11 7.62 14.75
N LEU A 56 4.70 7.15 15.86
CA LEU A 56 4.00 7.10 17.15
C LEU A 56 3.68 8.50 17.70
N ALA A 57 4.57 9.48 17.49
CA ALA A 57 4.30 10.88 17.80
C ALA A 57 3.10 11.41 17.01
N ALA A 58 3.07 11.19 15.69
CA ALA A 58 1.96 11.62 14.84
C ALA A 58 0.64 10.96 15.25
N ALA A 59 0.66 9.66 15.54
CA ALA A 59 -0.55 8.90 15.92
C ALA A 59 -1.12 9.30 17.29
N ARG A 60 -0.25 9.64 18.26
CA ARG A 60 -0.67 9.98 19.64
C ARG A 60 -0.68 11.47 19.95
N GLY A 61 -0.42 12.34 18.96
CA GLY A 61 -0.30 13.79 19.19
C GLY A 61 0.87 14.17 20.09
N GLY A 62 1.98 13.43 19.99
CA GLY A 62 3.25 13.72 20.64
C GLY A 62 4.11 14.73 19.86
N GLU A 63 5.28 15.03 20.41
CA GLU A 63 6.26 15.93 19.80
C GLU A 63 7.63 15.26 19.67
N MET A 64 8.38 15.66 18.64
CA MET A 64 9.79 15.27 18.49
C MET A 64 10.66 16.26 19.25
N VAL A 65 11.50 15.74 20.15
CA VAL A 65 12.42 16.53 20.98
C VAL A 65 13.84 16.32 20.47
N GLU A 66 14.53 17.40 20.14
CA GLU A 66 15.94 17.37 19.73
C GLU A 66 16.88 17.52 20.93
N THR A 67 18.00 16.80 20.90
CA THR A 67 19.07 16.92 21.89
C THR A 67 20.41 16.52 21.29
N GLU A 68 21.48 17.20 21.71
CA GLU A 68 22.84 16.81 21.38
C GLU A 68 23.27 15.63 22.25
N VAL A 69 23.78 14.57 21.63
CA VAL A 69 24.25 13.36 22.30
C VAL A 69 25.56 12.86 21.69
N THR A 70 26.24 11.96 22.39
CA THR A 70 27.45 11.30 21.92
C THR A 70 27.10 10.32 20.79
N GLY A 71 27.62 10.57 19.60
CA GLY A 71 27.49 9.67 18.46
C GLY A 71 28.32 8.39 18.59
N PRO A 72 28.24 7.47 17.60
CA PRO A 72 28.79 6.13 17.73
C PRO A 72 30.30 6.12 18.00
N LEU A 73 31.06 7.02 17.38
CA LEU A 73 32.53 7.11 17.54
C LEU A 73 32.98 8.23 18.50
N GLY A 74 32.07 8.76 19.32
CA GLY A 74 32.36 9.75 20.36
C GLY A 74 32.16 11.22 19.97
N ALA A 75 32.05 11.54 18.68
CA ALA A 75 31.71 12.89 18.23
C ALA A 75 30.23 13.22 18.53
N PRO A 76 29.88 14.46 18.90
CA PRO A 76 28.49 14.82 19.16
C PRO A 76 27.63 14.76 17.89
N VAL A 77 26.40 14.30 18.03
CA VAL A 77 25.37 14.27 16.98
C VAL A 77 24.08 14.90 17.51
N GLN A 78 23.33 15.56 16.63
CA GLN A 78 21.97 15.97 16.95
C GLN A 78 21.05 14.77 16.73
N ALA A 79 20.36 14.38 17.79
CA ALA A 79 19.50 13.21 17.82
C ALA A 79 18.13 13.60 18.39
N ARG A 80 17.12 12.81 18.07
CA ARG A 80 15.74 13.09 18.45
C ARG A 80 15.08 11.88 19.11
N PHE A 81 14.07 12.15 19.92
CA PHE A 81 13.15 11.14 20.45
C PHE A 81 11.74 11.73 20.48
N ALA A 82 10.72 10.87 20.47
CA ALA A 82 9.34 11.31 20.62
C ALA A 82 8.97 11.39 22.11
N LEU A 83 8.31 12.47 22.51
CA LEU A 83 7.62 12.59 23.78
C LEU A 83 6.11 12.51 23.52
N LEU A 84 5.46 11.53 24.11
CA LEU A 84 4.05 11.23 23.90
C LEU A 84 3.24 11.67 25.11
N PRO A 85 2.04 12.25 24.91
CA PRO A 85 1.18 12.63 26.01
C PRO A 85 0.70 11.38 26.78
N PRO A 86 0.38 11.52 28.08
CA PRO A 86 -0.17 10.43 28.88
C PRO A 86 -1.44 9.83 28.25
N THR A 87 -1.62 8.51 28.37
CA THR A 87 -2.85 7.82 27.92
C THR A 87 -4.02 8.01 28.89
N THR A 88 -3.74 8.42 30.13
CA THR A 88 -4.73 8.63 31.19
C THR A 88 -4.57 10.00 31.83
N GLU A 89 -5.68 10.55 32.31
CA GLU A 89 -5.67 11.85 33.00
C GLU A 89 -4.84 11.76 34.29
N GLY A 90 -3.82 12.63 34.41
CA GLY A 90 -2.86 12.61 35.52
C GLY A 90 -1.75 11.55 35.41
N GLY A 91 -1.69 10.81 34.30
CA GLY A 91 -0.60 9.89 34.01
C GLY A 91 0.71 10.57 33.63
N SER A 92 1.78 9.79 33.53
CA SER A 92 3.08 10.27 33.05
C SER A 92 3.16 10.23 31.52
N PRO A 93 3.95 11.10 30.88
CA PRO A 93 4.22 10.97 29.46
C PRO A 93 4.99 9.68 29.17
N ALA A 94 4.89 9.23 27.92
CA ALA A 94 5.72 8.15 27.39
C ALA A 94 6.79 8.72 26.45
N ALA A 95 7.83 7.96 26.16
CA ALA A 95 8.83 8.35 25.18
C ALA A 95 9.18 7.20 24.23
N VAL A 96 9.52 7.55 23.00
CA VAL A 96 10.02 6.60 21.99
C VAL A 96 11.40 7.06 21.55
N VAL A 97 12.40 6.24 21.83
CA VAL A 97 13.80 6.48 21.50
C VAL A 97 14.20 5.53 20.39
N GLU A 98 14.82 6.04 19.33
CA GLU A 98 15.40 5.22 18.28
C GLU A 98 16.92 5.18 18.45
N ALA A 99 17.47 3.98 18.60
CA ALA A 99 18.91 3.81 18.72
C ALA A 99 19.65 4.34 17.49
N ALA A 100 19.03 4.30 16.30
CA ALA A 100 19.63 4.81 15.07
C ALA A 100 19.92 6.32 15.10
N GLU A 101 19.17 7.12 15.86
CA GLU A 101 19.36 8.58 15.98
C GLU A 101 20.70 8.94 16.68
N ALA A 102 21.17 8.09 17.60
CA ALA A 102 22.42 8.34 18.35
C ALA A 102 23.55 7.34 18.04
N ALA A 103 23.19 6.09 17.73
CA ALA A 103 24.07 4.95 17.54
C ALA A 103 23.91 4.33 16.14
N GLY A 104 23.35 5.06 15.17
CA GLY A 104 23.01 4.55 13.85
C GLY A 104 24.20 4.23 12.94
N LEU A 105 24.05 3.19 12.13
CA LEU A 105 25.01 2.78 11.11
C LEU A 105 25.18 3.84 10.01
N VAL A 106 24.14 4.65 9.77
CA VAL A 106 24.12 5.74 8.78
C VAL A 106 24.93 6.97 9.23
N LEU A 107 25.21 7.10 10.53
CA LEU A 107 26.00 8.20 11.09
C LEU A 107 27.52 7.99 10.90
N VAL A 108 27.93 6.80 10.48
CA VAL A 108 29.34 6.44 10.31
C VAL A 108 29.61 6.03 8.86
N PRO A 109 30.48 6.77 8.14
CA PRO A 109 30.93 6.38 6.81
C PRO A 109 31.45 4.94 6.80
N ARG A 110 31.24 4.20 5.71
CA ARG A 110 31.51 2.75 5.66
C ARG A 110 32.96 2.41 6.02
N GLU A 111 33.88 3.25 5.58
CA GLU A 111 35.32 3.18 5.79
C GLU A 111 35.77 3.54 7.21
N GLU A 112 34.93 4.23 7.98
CA GLU A 112 35.20 4.63 9.37
C GLU A 112 34.53 3.71 10.39
N ARG A 113 33.76 2.72 9.93
CA ARG A 113 33.03 1.78 10.81
C ARG A 113 34.01 0.97 11.64
N ASP A 114 33.97 1.21 12.95
CA ASP A 114 34.81 0.53 13.93
C ASP A 114 33.93 0.03 15.10
N PRO A 115 33.42 -1.21 15.02
CA PRO A 115 32.55 -1.78 16.05
C PRO A 115 33.30 -2.11 17.34
N ALA A 116 34.63 -2.04 17.35
CA ALA A 116 35.45 -2.17 18.56
C ALA A 116 35.52 -0.88 19.39
N ARG A 117 35.08 0.24 18.81
CA ARG A 117 35.00 1.56 19.46
C ARG A 117 33.59 2.12 19.51
N ALA A 118 32.71 1.68 18.62
CA ALA A 118 31.37 2.22 18.50
C ALA A 118 30.54 2.00 19.78
N THR A 119 29.92 3.06 20.30
CA THR A 119 29.22 3.07 21.60
C THR A 119 27.74 3.41 21.48
N THR A 120 26.92 2.87 22.39
CA THR A 120 25.50 3.21 22.58
C THR A 120 25.27 4.32 23.61
N TYR A 121 26.33 5.01 24.06
CA TYR A 121 26.23 6.05 25.10
C TYR A 121 25.20 7.16 24.79
N GLY A 122 25.13 7.61 23.54
CA GLY A 122 24.12 8.58 23.14
C GLY A 122 22.68 8.10 23.27
N VAL A 123 22.42 6.78 23.14
CA VAL A 123 21.09 6.20 23.35
C VAL A 123 20.67 6.36 24.82
N GLY A 124 21.59 6.06 25.76
CA GLY A 124 21.33 6.28 27.18
C GLY A 124 21.14 7.77 27.52
N GLN A 125 21.82 8.68 26.82
CA GLN A 125 21.57 10.13 26.96
C GLN A 125 20.18 10.54 26.47
N LEU A 126 19.68 9.97 25.37
CA LEU A 126 18.29 10.19 24.91
C LEU A 126 17.28 9.69 25.94
N MET A 127 17.49 8.48 26.48
CA MET A 127 16.64 7.92 27.54
C MET A 127 16.64 8.82 28.78
N ARG A 128 17.82 9.29 29.23
CA ARG A 128 17.94 10.22 30.34
C ARG A 128 17.18 11.53 30.08
N ALA A 129 17.33 12.10 28.87
CA ALA A 129 16.63 13.32 28.48
C ALA A 129 15.09 13.15 28.47
N ALA A 130 14.59 11.96 28.13
CA ALA A 130 13.18 11.61 28.21
C ALA A 130 12.69 11.50 29.67
N ILE A 131 13.46 10.83 30.53
CA ILE A 131 13.16 10.69 31.97
C ILE A 131 13.14 12.07 32.66
N GLU A 132 14.07 12.95 32.31
CA GLU A 132 14.13 14.33 32.79
C GLU A 132 12.88 15.14 32.42
N ARG A 133 12.22 14.80 31.32
CA ARG A 133 10.94 15.37 30.88
C ARG A 133 9.72 14.65 31.47
N GLY A 134 9.95 13.74 32.42
CA GLY A 134 8.89 13.06 33.16
C GLY A 134 8.42 11.76 32.53
N ALA A 135 9.06 11.28 31.45
CA ALA A 135 8.68 10.00 30.86
C ALA A 135 8.80 8.87 31.89
N ARG A 136 7.81 7.98 31.93
CA ARG A 136 7.82 6.76 32.75
C ARG A 136 7.58 5.48 31.94
N GLU A 137 7.06 5.61 30.74
CA GLU A 137 7.05 4.52 29.76
C GLU A 137 8.06 4.88 28.67
N ILE A 138 9.01 4.01 28.40
CA ILE A 138 10.02 4.24 27.35
C ILE A 138 10.04 3.04 26.41
N THR A 139 9.75 3.29 25.14
CA THR A 139 10.00 2.35 24.07
C THR A 139 11.35 2.66 23.42
N VAL A 140 12.22 1.68 23.29
CA VAL A 140 13.50 1.82 22.57
C VAL A 140 13.49 0.94 21.32
N GLY A 141 13.49 1.57 20.15
CA GLY A 141 13.73 0.91 18.87
C GLY A 141 15.21 0.66 18.65
N VAL A 142 15.61 -0.60 18.45
CA VAL A 142 17.04 -0.99 18.36
C VAL A 142 17.50 -1.34 16.94
N GLY A 143 16.67 -1.04 15.94
CA GLY A 143 17.02 -1.21 14.52
C GLY A 143 18.10 -0.22 14.04
N GLY A 144 18.82 -0.59 12.98
CA GLY A 144 19.72 0.33 12.25
C GLY A 144 21.02 0.74 12.98
N THR A 145 21.39 0.10 14.08
CA THR A 145 22.60 0.45 14.86
C THR A 145 23.93 0.14 14.15
N GLY A 146 24.95 0.94 14.43
CA GLY A 146 26.35 0.74 14.03
C GLY A 146 27.26 0.24 15.16
N THR A 147 26.70 -0.25 16.27
CA THR A 147 27.43 -0.59 17.50
C THR A 147 27.44 -2.10 17.79
N ASN A 148 28.38 -2.56 18.63
CA ASN A 148 28.44 -3.95 19.13
C ASN A 148 28.92 -4.00 20.60
N ASP A 149 28.47 -3.03 21.41
CA ASP A 149 28.90 -2.82 22.80
C ASP A 149 27.98 -3.49 23.83
N GLY A 150 26.95 -4.21 23.40
CA GLY A 150 26.02 -4.88 24.29
C GLY A 150 25.14 -3.93 25.10
N GLY A 151 25.04 -2.65 24.74
CA GLY A 151 24.35 -1.64 25.55
C GLY A 151 25.16 -1.12 26.74
N ALA A 152 26.44 -1.46 26.85
CA ALA A 152 27.32 -1.00 27.91
C ALA A 152 27.44 0.54 27.94
N GLY A 153 27.54 1.19 26.78
CA GLY A 153 27.57 2.64 26.70
C GLY A 153 26.26 3.28 27.20
N ALA A 154 25.11 2.74 26.79
CA ALA A 154 23.81 3.21 27.27
C ALA A 154 23.70 3.08 28.80
N ALA A 155 24.16 1.97 29.38
CA ALA A 155 24.22 1.80 30.83
C ALA A 155 25.09 2.87 31.50
N GLN A 156 26.28 3.18 30.95
CA GLN A 156 27.13 4.25 31.49
C GLN A 156 26.44 5.61 31.52
N ALA A 157 25.76 5.99 30.43
CA ALA A 157 25.03 7.25 30.35
C ALA A 157 23.87 7.36 31.37
N LEU A 158 23.34 6.22 31.81
CA LEU A 158 22.29 6.08 32.81
C LEU A 158 22.80 5.98 34.26
N GLY A 159 24.13 6.05 34.46
CA GLY A 159 24.76 6.17 35.78
C GLY A 159 25.45 4.90 36.29
N TYR A 160 25.52 3.85 35.47
CA TYR A 160 26.30 2.65 35.81
C TYR A 160 27.80 2.90 35.58
N GLN A 161 28.62 2.56 36.56
CA GLN A 161 30.08 2.59 36.40
C GLN A 161 30.60 1.19 36.12
N LEU A 162 31.28 1.04 34.98
CA LEU A 162 31.89 -0.22 34.55
C LEU A 162 33.29 -0.32 35.12
N VAL A 163 33.53 -1.30 35.99
CA VAL A 163 34.79 -1.43 36.72
C VAL A 163 35.61 -2.57 36.15
N ALA A 164 36.82 -2.27 35.70
CA ALA A 164 37.76 -3.23 35.14
C ALA A 164 38.63 -3.89 36.24
N ARG A 165 39.33 -4.94 35.83
CA ARG A 165 40.31 -5.64 36.68
C ARG A 165 41.30 -4.64 37.29
N GLY A 166 41.43 -4.69 38.61
CA GLY A 166 42.27 -3.75 39.37
C GLY A 166 41.48 -2.61 40.03
N GLY A 167 40.16 -2.56 39.86
CA GLY A 167 39.28 -1.59 40.54
C GLY A 167 39.26 -0.22 39.88
N LEU A 168 39.72 -0.11 38.63
CA LEU A 168 39.68 1.12 37.85
C LEU A 168 38.39 1.17 37.03
N ALA A 169 37.73 2.32 37.01
CA ALA A 169 36.62 2.56 36.10
C ALA A 169 37.11 2.56 34.65
N LEU A 170 36.35 1.90 33.76
CA LEU A 170 36.52 2.05 32.31
C LEU A 170 36.20 3.50 31.90
N PRO A 171 36.78 3.99 30.79
CA PRO A 171 36.43 5.30 30.25
C PRO A 171 34.92 5.40 29.95
N GLU A 172 34.40 6.63 29.94
CA GLU A 172 33.03 6.94 29.55
C GLU A 172 33.07 7.79 28.27
N PRO A 173 32.62 7.28 27.11
CA PRO A 173 32.10 5.91 26.86
C PRO A 173 33.20 4.84 26.83
N ALA A 174 32.86 3.63 27.28
CA ALA A 174 33.76 2.48 27.26
C ALA A 174 33.83 1.87 25.86
N PRO A 175 35.03 1.67 25.29
CA PRO A 175 35.19 0.88 24.07
C PRO A 175 34.67 -0.55 24.27
N PRO A 176 33.92 -1.11 23.32
CA PRO A 176 33.46 -2.50 23.34
C PRO A 176 34.53 -3.53 23.72
N LEU A 177 35.74 -3.42 23.18
CA LEU A 177 36.82 -4.39 23.45
C LEU A 177 37.35 -4.34 24.88
N ASP A 178 37.18 -3.22 25.59
CA ASP A 178 37.63 -3.05 26.97
C ASP A 178 36.72 -3.82 27.94
N LEU A 179 35.52 -4.20 27.52
CA LEU A 179 34.60 -5.03 28.32
C LEU A 179 35.18 -6.41 28.64
N ARG A 180 36.20 -6.89 27.91
CA ARG A 180 36.93 -8.12 28.25
C ARG A 180 37.58 -8.07 29.63
N ASP A 181 37.96 -6.88 30.07
CA ASP A 181 38.59 -6.64 31.38
C ASP A 181 37.59 -6.26 32.47
N LEU A 182 36.29 -6.13 32.15
CA LEU A 182 35.23 -5.82 33.09
C LEU A 182 35.18 -6.87 34.22
N VAL A 183 34.99 -6.46 35.47
CA VAL A 183 34.87 -7.39 36.60
C VAL A 183 33.65 -7.17 37.48
N SER A 184 33.14 -5.95 37.54
CA SER A 184 31.99 -5.58 38.36
C SER A 184 31.31 -4.34 37.81
N LEU A 185 30.13 -4.04 38.31
CA LEU A 185 29.33 -2.90 37.91
C LEU A 185 28.83 -2.17 39.17
N ASP A 186 29.23 -0.91 39.30
CA ASP A 186 28.76 -0.03 40.38
C ASP A 186 27.51 0.71 39.91
N HIS A 187 26.39 0.45 40.59
CA HIS A 187 25.09 1.04 40.29
C HIS A 187 24.67 2.11 41.31
N SER A 188 25.59 2.56 42.19
CA SER A 188 25.30 3.59 43.21
C SER A 188 24.99 4.96 42.61
N GLY A 189 25.47 5.23 41.39
CA GLY A 189 25.21 6.45 40.62
C GLY A 189 23.98 6.40 39.71
N VAL A 190 23.26 5.27 39.67
CA VAL A 190 22.08 5.10 38.80
C VAL A 190 20.95 6.00 39.27
N ASP A 191 20.32 6.70 38.32
CA ASP A 191 19.18 7.57 38.61
C ASP A 191 18.03 6.74 39.19
N ARG A 192 17.58 7.07 40.41
CA ARG A 192 16.49 6.36 41.08
C ARG A 192 15.20 6.34 40.26
N ARG A 193 14.98 7.33 39.40
CA ARG A 193 13.83 7.39 38.49
C ARG A 193 13.81 6.25 37.49
N LEU A 194 14.95 5.64 37.17
CA LEU A 194 15.02 4.46 36.28
C LEU A 194 14.24 3.26 36.84
N GLY A 195 14.19 3.11 38.17
CA GLY A 195 13.38 2.07 38.80
C GLY A 195 11.87 2.27 38.69
N GLU A 196 11.43 3.46 38.22
CA GLU A 196 10.02 3.78 37.93
C GLU A 196 9.70 3.68 36.44
N VAL A 197 10.69 3.37 35.59
CA VAL A 197 10.51 3.30 34.14
C VAL A 197 10.01 1.93 33.73
N ASP A 198 8.89 1.90 33.01
CA ASP A 198 8.45 0.74 32.24
C ASP A 198 9.13 0.78 30.87
N LEU A 199 10.11 -0.11 30.68
CA LEU A 199 10.89 -0.21 29.47
C LEU A 199 10.35 -1.29 28.54
N THR A 200 10.06 -0.89 27.31
CA THR A 200 9.83 -1.79 26.18
C THR A 200 10.96 -1.65 25.17
N VAL A 201 11.57 -2.76 24.76
CA VAL A 201 12.53 -2.78 23.67
C VAL A 201 11.84 -3.36 22.44
N ALA A 202 11.71 -2.56 21.38
CA ALA A 202 11.07 -2.97 20.13
C ALA A 202 12.08 -3.76 19.28
N VAL A 203 11.83 -5.07 19.12
CA VAL A 203 12.72 -6.00 18.45
C VAL A 203 11.94 -6.94 17.54
N ASP A 204 12.30 -6.91 16.25
CA ASP A 204 11.67 -7.76 15.24
C ASP A 204 12.49 -8.99 14.81
N VAL A 205 13.65 -9.22 15.42
CA VAL A 205 14.49 -10.41 15.21
C VAL A 205 14.58 -11.28 16.47
N THR A 206 14.87 -12.57 16.31
CA THR A 206 14.95 -13.51 17.44
C THR A 206 16.37 -13.84 17.90
N ASN A 207 17.39 -13.34 17.18
CA ASN A 207 18.80 -13.56 17.47
C ASN A 207 19.17 -13.25 18.92
N VAL A 208 19.91 -14.16 19.55
CA VAL A 208 20.38 -14.06 20.94
C VAL A 208 21.66 -13.23 21.03
N LEU A 209 22.17 -13.01 22.24
CA LEU A 209 23.35 -12.14 22.44
C LEU A 209 24.65 -12.73 21.85
N LEU A 210 24.90 -14.04 22.06
CA LEU A 210 26.19 -14.69 21.82
C LEU A 210 26.07 -15.90 20.90
N GLY A 211 27.20 -16.34 20.34
CA GLY A 211 27.30 -17.58 19.57
C GLY A 211 26.92 -17.45 18.10
N LEU A 212 26.63 -18.57 17.44
CA LEU A 212 26.44 -18.62 15.98
C LEU A 212 25.23 -17.82 15.48
N GLU A 213 24.20 -17.69 16.32
CA GLU A 213 23.02 -16.86 16.07
C GLU A 213 23.11 -15.51 16.81
N GLY A 214 24.30 -15.18 17.33
CA GLY A 214 24.60 -14.04 18.19
C GLY A 214 24.74 -12.72 17.45
N ALA A 215 24.76 -11.63 18.22
CA ALA A 215 24.83 -10.26 17.70
C ALA A 215 26.05 -10.02 16.80
N THR A 216 27.23 -10.41 17.28
CA THR A 216 28.51 -10.17 16.60
C THR A 216 28.62 -10.98 15.31
N VAL A 217 28.17 -12.24 15.33
CA VAL A 217 28.30 -13.15 14.19
C VAL A 217 27.34 -12.75 13.06
N ILE A 218 26.07 -12.49 13.40
CA ILE A 218 25.02 -12.24 12.42
C ILE A 218 25.05 -10.80 11.90
N TYR A 219 25.23 -9.81 12.80
CA TYR A 219 25.11 -8.40 12.46
C TYR A 219 26.44 -7.64 12.49
N GLY A 220 27.51 -8.20 13.04
CA GLY A 220 28.82 -7.56 13.09
C GLY A 220 29.41 -7.26 11.71
N PRO A 221 29.35 -8.14 10.69
CA PRO A 221 30.02 -7.91 9.41
C PRO A 221 29.59 -6.61 8.70
N GLN A 222 28.30 -6.28 8.71
CA GLN A 222 27.80 -5.01 8.13
C GLN A 222 28.26 -3.76 8.91
N LYS A 223 28.63 -3.93 10.18
CA LYS A 223 29.14 -2.89 11.09
C LYS A 223 30.67 -2.77 11.08
N GLY A 224 31.38 -3.58 10.28
CA GLY A 224 32.84 -3.56 10.18
C GLY A 224 33.56 -4.60 11.04
N VAL A 225 32.85 -5.59 11.60
CA VAL A 225 33.52 -6.71 12.31
C VAL A 225 34.23 -7.58 11.27
N ASP A 226 35.50 -7.84 11.52
CA ASP A 226 36.35 -8.71 10.72
C ASP A 226 36.77 -9.97 11.50
N ALA A 227 37.57 -10.83 10.86
CA ALA A 227 38.03 -12.07 11.46
C ALA A 227 38.87 -11.87 12.73
N ASP A 228 39.58 -10.73 12.84
CA ASP A 228 40.47 -10.43 13.95
C ASP A 228 39.71 -9.87 15.16
N THR A 229 38.60 -9.16 14.91
CA THR A 229 37.78 -8.50 15.94
C THR A 229 36.58 -9.34 16.39
N MET A 230 36.14 -10.33 15.61
CA MET A 230 34.95 -11.14 15.92
C MET A 230 35.04 -11.88 17.26
N GLN A 231 36.08 -12.70 17.48
CA GLN A 231 36.21 -13.44 18.74
C GLN A 231 36.44 -12.51 19.95
N PRO A 232 37.30 -11.47 19.86
CA PRO A 232 37.43 -10.50 20.95
C PRO A 232 36.14 -9.78 21.33
N LEU A 233 35.28 -9.44 20.36
CA LEU A 233 33.97 -8.83 20.63
C LEU A 233 32.97 -9.82 21.24
N GLU A 234 32.97 -11.07 20.79
CA GLU A 234 32.18 -12.13 21.45
C GLU A 234 32.63 -12.34 22.91
N ASP A 235 33.93 -12.37 23.17
CA ASP A 235 34.46 -12.50 24.53
C ASP A 235 34.07 -11.30 25.42
N ALA A 236 34.08 -10.10 24.84
CA ALA A 236 33.67 -8.85 25.48
C ALA A 236 32.18 -8.89 25.88
N LEU A 237 31.28 -9.23 24.96
CA LEU A 237 29.85 -9.40 25.23
C LEU A 237 29.59 -10.55 26.22
N GLY A 238 30.36 -11.64 26.10
CA GLY A 238 30.32 -12.76 27.02
C GLY A 238 30.73 -12.37 28.43
N ARG A 239 31.64 -11.40 28.59
CA ARG A 239 32.03 -10.86 29.88
C ARG A 239 30.97 -9.88 30.42
N TRP A 240 30.45 -9.01 29.57
CA TRP A 240 29.39 -8.07 29.90
C TRP A 240 28.14 -8.78 30.43
N SER A 241 27.64 -9.78 29.71
CA SER A 241 26.48 -10.58 30.13
C SER A 241 26.68 -11.30 31.46
N ARG A 242 27.88 -11.84 31.72
CA ARG A 242 28.21 -12.44 33.02
C ARG A 242 28.17 -11.42 34.16
N VAL A 243 28.70 -10.21 33.95
CA VAL A 243 28.69 -9.16 34.98
C VAL A 243 27.27 -8.68 35.26
N ILE A 244 26.40 -8.58 34.24
CA ILE A 244 24.96 -8.34 34.44
C ILE A 244 24.35 -9.45 35.31
N GLU A 245 24.60 -10.72 34.99
CA GLU A 245 24.03 -11.84 35.75
C GLU A 245 24.55 -11.87 37.20
N ASP A 246 25.84 -11.66 37.42
CA ASP A 246 26.48 -11.71 38.72
C ASP A 246 26.06 -10.53 39.64
N GLU A 247 25.97 -9.31 39.11
CA GLU A 247 25.70 -8.09 39.90
C GLU A 247 24.21 -7.73 39.99
N LEU A 248 23.43 -8.03 38.95
CA LEU A 248 22.03 -7.63 38.84
C LEU A 248 21.07 -8.83 38.86
N GLY A 249 21.57 -10.06 38.78
CA GLY A 249 20.76 -11.28 38.85
C GLY A 249 19.95 -11.57 37.59
N VAL A 250 20.23 -10.90 36.46
CA VAL A 250 19.48 -11.04 35.21
C VAL A 250 20.33 -11.77 34.17
N ARG A 251 19.87 -12.95 33.72
CA ARG A 251 20.50 -13.67 32.62
C ARG A 251 19.97 -13.18 31.28
N VAL A 252 20.86 -12.64 30.45
CA VAL A 252 20.51 -12.07 29.14
C VAL A 252 21.03 -12.86 27.94
N THR A 253 21.82 -13.92 28.18
CA THR A 253 22.43 -14.73 27.10
C THR A 253 21.41 -15.49 26.26
N ASP A 254 20.32 -15.95 26.90
CA ASP A 254 19.31 -16.81 26.28
C ASP A 254 18.06 -16.01 25.85
N LEU A 255 18.12 -14.68 25.96
CA LEU A 255 17.02 -13.79 25.64
C LEU A 255 16.82 -13.74 24.13
N ALA A 256 15.69 -14.27 23.66
CA ALA A 256 15.29 -14.16 22.25
C ALA A 256 15.17 -12.67 21.86
N GLY A 257 15.86 -12.27 20.79
CA GLY A 257 16.00 -10.87 20.38
C GLY A 257 17.03 -10.07 21.17
N GLY A 258 17.70 -10.66 22.17
CA GLY A 258 18.73 -10.00 22.97
C GLY A 258 19.94 -9.53 22.16
N GLY A 259 20.20 -10.15 21.00
CA GLY A 259 21.28 -9.74 20.08
C GLY A 259 20.99 -8.49 19.26
N ALA A 260 19.74 -8.02 19.24
CA ALA A 260 19.34 -6.85 18.47
C ALA A 260 20.10 -5.59 18.92
N GLY A 261 20.38 -4.71 17.96
CA GLY A 261 21.15 -3.49 18.23
C GLY A 261 22.60 -3.73 18.64
N GLY A 262 23.22 -4.86 18.28
CA GLY A 262 24.57 -5.20 18.74
C GLY A 262 24.63 -5.60 20.22
N GLY A 263 23.55 -6.24 20.70
CA GLY A 263 23.36 -6.59 22.09
C GLY A 263 22.76 -5.48 22.96
N LEU A 264 22.40 -4.32 22.38
CA LEU A 264 21.74 -3.23 23.11
C LEU A 264 20.46 -3.69 23.80
N ALA A 265 19.65 -4.53 23.13
CA ALA A 265 18.44 -5.08 23.73
C ALA A 265 18.74 -5.87 25.02
N ALA A 266 19.71 -6.79 24.98
CA ALA A 266 20.16 -7.51 26.16
C ALA A 266 20.71 -6.58 27.26
N GLY A 267 21.48 -5.56 26.89
CA GLY A 267 22.02 -4.59 27.85
C GLY A 267 20.95 -3.79 28.58
N LEU A 268 19.96 -3.26 27.85
CA LEU A 268 18.87 -2.49 28.44
C LEU A 268 17.99 -3.36 29.35
N ILE A 269 17.59 -4.55 28.88
CA ILE A 269 16.81 -5.50 29.69
C ILE A 269 17.60 -5.95 30.92
N GLY A 270 18.90 -6.21 30.76
CA GLY A 270 19.77 -6.64 31.85
C GLY A 270 20.00 -5.59 32.93
N THR A 271 20.08 -4.32 32.53
CA THR A 271 20.41 -3.22 33.46
C THR A 271 19.17 -2.57 34.07
N ILE A 272 18.15 -2.29 33.26
CA ILE A 272 16.96 -1.55 33.67
C ILE A 272 15.80 -2.49 34.04
N GLY A 273 15.76 -3.68 33.44
CA GLY A 273 14.54 -4.51 33.41
C GLY A 273 13.55 -4.01 32.36
N GLY A 274 12.52 -4.81 32.08
CA GLY A 274 11.53 -4.50 31.05
C GLY A 274 11.16 -5.70 30.19
N ALA A 275 10.58 -5.46 29.03
CA ALA A 275 10.17 -6.50 28.10
C ALA A 275 10.64 -6.21 26.66
N ILE A 276 10.85 -7.29 25.91
CA ILE A 276 10.97 -7.22 24.46
C ILE A 276 9.58 -7.39 23.86
N GLN A 277 9.24 -6.53 22.90
CA GLN A 277 8.00 -6.62 22.12
C GLN A 277 8.29 -6.44 20.64
N SER A 278 7.40 -6.96 19.80
CA SER A 278 7.43 -6.76 18.35
C SER A 278 7.24 -5.27 18.03
N GLY A 279 8.15 -4.69 17.27
CA GLY A 279 8.08 -3.29 16.87
C GLY A 279 6.92 -3.06 15.90
N ALA A 280 6.77 -3.93 14.91
CA ALA A 280 5.65 -3.90 13.97
C ALA A 280 4.28 -3.98 14.66
N GLU A 281 4.11 -4.87 15.64
CA GLU A 281 2.85 -5.01 16.38
C GLU A 281 2.55 -3.78 17.24
N LEU A 282 3.56 -3.22 17.91
CA LEU A 282 3.43 -2.00 18.70
C LEU A 282 2.94 -0.83 17.83
N VAL A 283 3.57 -0.64 16.66
CA VAL A 283 3.17 0.42 15.71
C VAL A 283 1.76 0.16 15.21
N ALA A 284 1.49 -1.03 14.67
CA ALA A 284 0.19 -1.40 14.13
C ALA A 284 -0.96 -1.21 15.13
N THR A 285 -0.75 -1.60 16.39
CA THR A 285 -1.74 -1.39 17.45
C THR A 285 -1.96 0.08 17.72
N THR A 286 -0.88 0.88 17.79
CA THR A 286 -0.96 2.30 18.10
C THR A 286 -1.65 3.11 17.00
N VAL A 287 -1.41 2.76 15.73
CA VAL A 287 -2.02 3.46 14.58
C VAL A 287 -3.41 2.92 14.22
N GLY A 288 -3.88 1.86 14.87
CA GLY A 288 -5.18 1.25 14.59
C GLY A 288 -5.25 0.50 13.25
N LEU A 289 -4.15 -0.17 12.86
CA LEU A 289 -4.02 -0.82 11.56
C LEU A 289 -5.11 -1.87 11.30
N GLU A 290 -5.44 -2.70 12.30
CA GLU A 290 -6.42 -3.78 12.14
C GLU A 290 -7.82 -3.26 11.77
N ASP A 291 -8.29 -2.21 12.44
CA ASP A 291 -9.58 -1.61 12.13
C ASP A 291 -9.55 -0.89 10.78
N ALA A 292 -8.43 -0.25 10.43
CA ALA A 292 -8.27 0.40 9.13
C ALA A 292 -8.27 -0.61 7.96
N VAL A 293 -7.65 -1.78 8.12
CA VAL A 293 -7.67 -2.85 7.11
C VAL A 293 -9.08 -3.43 6.96
N ARG A 294 -9.78 -3.67 8.08
CA ARG A 294 -11.15 -4.19 8.08
C ARG A 294 -12.13 -3.26 7.37
N ASP A 295 -11.95 -1.96 7.53
CA ASP A 295 -12.85 -0.94 6.98
C ASP A 295 -12.50 -0.52 5.53
N ALA A 296 -11.35 -0.95 5.00
CA ALA A 296 -10.91 -0.58 3.66
C ALA A 296 -11.49 -1.50 2.58
N ASP A 297 -11.71 -0.94 1.39
CA ASP A 297 -12.05 -1.69 0.18
C ASP A 297 -10.78 -2.16 -0.56
N LEU A 298 -9.65 -1.49 -0.31
CA LEU A 298 -8.33 -1.81 -0.87
C LEU A 298 -7.23 -1.39 0.10
N VAL A 299 -6.22 -2.25 0.27
CA VAL A 299 -4.95 -1.92 0.91
C VAL A 299 -3.86 -1.75 -0.16
N VAL A 300 -3.16 -0.62 -0.11
CA VAL A 300 -1.95 -0.34 -0.88
C VAL A 300 -0.79 -0.22 0.11
N THR A 301 0.17 -1.12 0.05
CA THR A 301 1.36 -1.07 0.92
C THR A 301 2.63 -1.16 0.08
N GLY A 302 3.78 -1.06 0.72
CA GLY A 302 5.06 -1.11 0.03
C GLY A 302 6.25 -1.14 0.95
N GLU A 303 7.36 -1.65 0.41
CA GLU A 303 8.66 -1.71 1.09
C GLU A 303 9.83 -1.62 0.11
N GLY A 304 11.03 -1.30 0.62
CA GLY A 304 12.22 -1.18 -0.22
C GLY A 304 12.62 -2.46 -0.96
N ARG A 305 12.38 -3.64 -0.39
CA ARG A 305 12.72 -4.92 -1.02
C ARG A 305 11.83 -6.04 -0.48
N LEU A 306 11.12 -6.73 -1.37
CA LEU A 306 10.43 -7.98 -1.06
C LEU A 306 11.44 -9.12 -1.17
N ASP A 307 11.89 -9.70 -0.06
CA ASP A 307 12.75 -10.88 -0.07
C ASP A 307 12.01 -12.14 0.43
N ALA A 308 12.40 -13.33 -0.07
CA ALA A 308 11.85 -14.62 0.36
C ALA A 308 12.25 -15.02 1.79
N GLN A 309 13.09 -14.20 2.45
CA GLN A 309 13.58 -14.40 3.81
C GLN A 309 13.14 -13.25 4.72
N THR A 310 11.88 -12.81 4.56
CA THR A 310 11.27 -11.62 5.19
C THR A 310 11.06 -11.78 6.70
N THR A 311 11.96 -12.49 7.39
CA THR A 311 12.33 -12.28 8.80
C THR A 311 12.56 -10.79 9.15
N TYR A 312 12.73 -9.92 8.15
CA TYR A 312 12.97 -8.48 8.28
C TYR A 312 11.79 -7.58 7.84
N GLY A 313 10.70 -8.14 7.31
CA GLY A 313 9.56 -7.38 6.75
C GLY A 313 8.29 -7.45 7.59
N LYS A 314 8.40 -7.51 8.93
CA LYS A 314 7.27 -7.78 9.82
C LYS A 314 6.11 -6.81 9.67
N ALA A 315 6.37 -5.56 9.31
CA ALA A 315 5.31 -4.59 9.01
C ALA A 315 4.48 -5.03 7.80
N LEU A 316 5.13 -5.45 6.71
CA LEU A 316 4.44 -5.95 5.52
C LEU A 316 3.73 -7.28 5.81
N GLU A 317 4.39 -8.22 6.49
CA GLU A 317 3.78 -9.51 6.87
C GLU A 317 2.52 -9.31 7.71
N LEU A 318 2.54 -8.34 8.63
CA LEU A 318 1.38 -8.01 9.44
C LEU A 318 0.24 -7.42 8.61
N VAL A 319 0.56 -6.52 7.66
CA VAL A 319 -0.44 -5.95 6.73
C VAL A 319 -1.07 -7.04 5.88
N THR A 320 -0.28 -7.90 5.23
CA THR A 320 -0.81 -8.95 4.35
C THR A 320 -1.60 -10.00 5.13
N ALA A 321 -1.15 -10.37 6.33
CA ALA A 321 -1.88 -11.28 7.21
C ALA A 321 -3.24 -10.70 7.67
N LEU A 322 -3.30 -9.39 7.97
CA LEU A 322 -4.55 -8.71 8.29
C LEU A 322 -5.47 -8.64 7.07
N ALA A 323 -4.92 -8.31 5.90
CA ALA A 323 -5.67 -8.24 4.65
C ALA A 323 -6.29 -9.60 4.29
N GLU A 324 -5.52 -10.69 4.37
CA GLU A 324 -6.04 -12.06 4.18
C GLU A 324 -7.14 -12.39 5.20
N ARG A 325 -6.94 -12.04 6.48
CA ARG A 325 -7.89 -12.34 7.55
C ARG A 325 -9.25 -11.65 7.36
N TYR A 326 -9.25 -10.43 6.83
CA TYR A 326 -10.46 -9.65 6.61
C TYR A 326 -10.97 -9.72 5.16
N GLU A 327 -10.34 -10.54 4.31
CA GLU A 327 -10.63 -10.66 2.88
C GLU A 327 -10.56 -9.31 2.14
N THR A 328 -9.76 -8.38 2.67
CA THR A 328 -9.50 -7.07 2.05
C THR A 328 -8.42 -7.24 0.98
N PRO A 329 -8.66 -6.84 -0.28
CA PRO A 329 -7.65 -6.92 -1.32
C PRO A 329 -6.40 -6.10 -0.95
N CYS A 330 -5.21 -6.68 -1.15
CA CYS A 330 -3.95 -6.00 -0.89
C CYS A 330 -3.06 -6.01 -2.14
N VAL A 331 -2.56 -4.82 -2.52
CA VAL A 331 -1.58 -4.65 -3.59
C VAL A 331 -0.30 -4.03 -3.03
N VAL A 332 0.85 -4.40 -3.61
CA VAL A 332 2.16 -4.04 -3.07
C VAL A 332 3.02 -3.31 -4.10
N VAL A 333 3.62 -2.18 -3.69
CA VAL A 333 4.69 -1.52 -4.44
C VAL A 333 6.02 -1.79 -3.74
N ALA A 334 6.93 -2.46 -4.44
CA ALA A 334 8.23 -2.83 -3.88
C ALA A 334 9.39 -2.15 -4.61
N GLY A 335 10.46 -1.80 -3.91
CA GLY A 335 11.67 -1.33 -4.57
C GLY A 335 12.25 -2.42 -5.51
N ALA A 336 12.40 -3.64 -5.01
CA ALA A 336 12.79 -4.83 -5.77
C ALA A 336 12.12 -6.10 -5.22
N VAL A 337 12.08 -7.19 -6.01
CA VAL A 337 11.49 -8.49 -5.62
C VAL A 337 12.51 -9.62 -5.77
N GLU A 338 12.66 -10.42 -4.73
CA GLU A 338 13.42 -11.67 -4.67
C GLU A 338 12.59 -12.74 -3.95
N GLY A 339 11.50 -13.20 -4.57
CA GLY A 339 10.68 -14.27 -3.99
C GLY A 339 9.21 -14.24 -4.42
N ALA A 340 8.43 -15.16 -3.88
CA ALA A 340 6.98 -15.13 -3.93
C ALA A 340 6.43 -14.57 -2.61
N THR A 341 5.45 -13.70 -2.68
CA THR A 341 4.71 -13.16 -1.52
C THR A 341 3.32 -13.78 -1.47
N SER A 342 2.86 -14.19 -0.28
CA SER A 342 1.48 -14.62 -0.03
C SER A 342 0.62 -13.42 0.41
N GLY A 343 -0.70 -13.51 0.23
CA GLY A 343 -1.63 -12.47 0.67
C GLY A 343 -1.65 -11.19 -0.18
N VAL A 344 -1.02 -11.22 -1.35
CA VAL A 344 -0.95 -10.09 -2.28
C VAL A 344 -1.69 -10.46 -3.56
N VAL A 345 -2.60 -9.58 -3.99
CA VAL A 345 -3.38 -9.76 -5.23
C VAL A 345 -2.53 -9.42 -6.45
N ASP A 346 -1.77 -8.34 -6.38
CA ASP A 346 -0.93 -7.83 -7.47
C ASP A 346 0.21 -6.96 -6.90
N PHE A 347 1.30 -6.82 -7.65
CA PHE A 347 2.45 -6.02 -7.23
C PHE A 347 3.15 -5.32 -8.40
N GLU A 348 3.84 -4.24 -8.09
CA GLU A 348 4.74 -3.53 -9.00
C GLU A 348 6.11 -3.37 -8.36
N THR A 349 7.16 -3.33 -9.19
CA THR A 349 8.53 -3.09 -8.75
C THR A 349 9.06 -1.76 -9.27
N LEU A 350 9.78 -1.01 -8.43
CA LEU A 350 10.41 0.25 -8.86
C LEU A 350 11.64 0.00 -9.73
N THR A 351 12.41 -1.05 -9.43
CA THR A 351 13.49 -1.49 -10.31
C THR A 351 12.95 -2.28 -11.49
N THR A 352 13.47 -2.00 -12.68
CA THR A 352 13.25 -2.77 -13.90
C THR A 352 14.58 -3.05 -14.57
N ASN A 353 14.62 -3.95 -15.56
CA ASN A 353 15.81 -4.19 -16.38
C ASN A 353 16.36 -2.93 -17.09
N ARG A 354 15.63 -1.80 -17.05
CA ARG A 354 15.97 -0.53 -17.70
C ARG A 354 16.42 0.57 -16.73
N ILE A 355 16.26 0.37 -15.41
CA ILE A 355 16.60 1.38 -14.39
C ILE A 355 17.54 0.74 -13.37
N PHE A 356 18.75 1.29 -13.25
CA PHE A 356 19.70 0.88 -12.21
C PHE A 356 19.21 1.28 -10.81
N GLU A 357 19.50 0.46 -9.80
CA GLU A 357 19.07 0.65 -8.40
C GLU A 357 19.34 2.07 -7.87
N ALA A 358 20.55 2.60 -8.10
CA ALA A 358 20.91 3.95 -7.63
C ALA A 358 20.05 5.07 -8.25
N GLU A 359 19.56 4.89 -9.48
CA GLU A 359 18.63 5.83 -10.11
C GLU A 359 17.20 5.63 -9.58
N ALA A 360 16.78 4.37 -9.39
CA ALA A 360 15.49 4.05 -8.79
C ALA A 360 15.37 4.66 -7.39
N MET A 361 16.41 4.57 -6.56
CA MET A 361 16.45 5.18 -5.22
C MET A 361 16.37 6.72 -5.26
N ARG A 362 16.91 7.38 -6.29
CA ARG A 362 16.81 8.85 -6.43
C ARG A 362 15.41 9.31 -6.86
N ARG A 363 14.72 8.48 -7.64
CA ARG A 363 13.40 8.77 -8.21
C ARG A 363 12.29 7.95 -7.56
N ALA A 364 12.54 7.42 -6.36
CA ALA A 364 11.65 6.43 -5.75
C ALA A 364 10.23 6.97 -5.55
N ALA A 365 10.09 8.24 -5.16
CA ALA A 365 8.76 8.85 -4.99
C ALA A 365 7.96 8.88 -6.31
N GLU A 366 8.57 9.38 -7.40
CA GLU A 366 7.95 9.42 -8.73
C GLU A 366 7.59 8.01 -9.24
N LEU A 367 8.51 7.05 -9.04
CA LEU A 367 8.30 5.67 -9.47
C LEU A 367 7.22 4.97 -8.64
N ALA A 368 7.19 5.20 -7.33
CA ALA A 368 6.19 4.65 -6.42
C ALA A 368 4.79 5.21 -6.71
N GLU A 369 4.68 6.51 -6.98
CA GLU A 369 3.44 7.14 -7.43
C GLU A 369 2.90 6.48 -8.70
N GLY A 370 3.73 6.39 -9.75
CA GLY A 370 3.31 5.75 -11.00
C GLY A 370 2.99 4.26 -10.85
N ALA A 371 3.69 3.55 -9.95
CA ALA A 371 3.42 2.13 -9.67
C ALA A 371 2.09 1.94 -8.96
N ALA A 372 1.80 2.73 -7.92
CA ALA A 372 0.51 2.72 -7.24
C ALA A 372 -0.64 3.05 -8.19
N GLU A 373 -0.48 4.08 -9.04
CA GLU A 373 -1.48 4.44 -10.04
C GLU A 373 -1.79 3.25 -10.96
N ARG A 374 -0.75 2.59 -11.51
CA ARG A 374 -0.95 1.43 -12.39
C ARG A 374 -1.66 0.28 -11.68
N LEU A 375 -1.29 -0.05 -10.45
CA LEU A 375 -1.93 -1.14 -9.68
C LEU A 375 -3.39 -0.84 -9.40
N VAL A 376 -3.69 0.34 -8.88
CA VAL A 376 -5.05 0.74 -8.52
C VAL A 376 -5.92 0.79 -9.78
N ARG A 377 -5.43 1.43 -10.86
CA ARG A 377 -6.14 1.54 -12.15
C ARG A 377 -6.35 0.20 -12.84
N ARG A 378 -5.41 -0.75 -12.71
CA ARG A 378 -5.54 -2.08 -13.29
C ARG A 378 -6.75 -2.83 -12.72
N GLY A 379 -7.10 -2.59 -11.45
CA GLY A 379 -8.31 -3.11 -10.84
C GLY A 379 -8.34 -4.64 -10.65
N THR A 380 -7.18 -5.30 -10.63
CA THR A 380 -7.05 -6.76 -10.38
C THR A 380 -7.61 -7.19 -9.02
N TRP A 381 -7.73 -6.25 -8.10
CA TRP A 381 -8.24 -6.39 -6.75
C TRP A 381 -9.78 -6.34 -6.66
N ASP A 382 -10.46 -5.81 -7.67
CA ASP A 382 -11.91 -5.64 -7.65
C ASP A 382 -12.61 -6.84 -8.27
N THR A 383 -12.68 -7.90 -7.47
CA THR A 383 -13.27 -9.18 -7.89
C THR A 383 -14.75 -9.03 -8.28
N ALA A 384 -15.47 -8.10 -7.67
CA ALA A 384 -16.84 -7.79 -8.02
C ALA A 384 -16.94 -7.16 -9.42
N ALA A 385 -16.08 -6.18 -9.72
CA ALA A 385 -16.04 -5.59 -11.06
C ALA A 385 -15.61 -6.59 -12.13
N ILE A 386 -14.61 -7.43 -11.84
CA ILE A 386 -14.16 -8.50 -12.77
C ILE A 386 -15.33 -9.45 -13.08
N ALA A 387 -16.04 -9.92 -12.05
CA ALA A 387 -17.19 -10.80 -12.23
C ALA A 387 -18.34 -10.13 -13.02
N ALA A 388 -18.58 -8.83 -12.79
CA ALA A 388 -19.56 -8.05 -13.54
C ALA A 388 -19.16 -7.88 -15.02
N GLU A 389 -17.88 -7.62 -15.31
CA GLU A 389 -17.37 -7.55 -16.68
C GLU A 389 -17.52 -8.90 -17.41
N GLU A 390 -17.21 -10.01 -16.75
CA GLU A 390 -17.41 -11.35 -17.31
C GLU A 390 -18.89 -11.67 -17.57
N ALA A 391 -19.79 -11.25 -16.67
CA ALA A 391 -21.23 -11.39 -16.86
C ALA A 391 -21.72 -10.57 -18.05
N ALA A 392 -21.31 -9.31 -18.15
CA ALA A 392 -21.63 -8.43 -19.27
C ALA A 392 -21.16 -9.02 -20.61
N ARG A 393 -19.95 -9.61 -20.66
CA ARG A 393 -19.43 -10.28 -21.87
C ARG A 393 -20.33 -11.41 -22.33
N ARG A 394 -20.78 -12.27 -21.40
CA ARG A 394 -21.71 -13.36 -21.70
C ARG A 394 -23.04 -12.83 -22.22
N ASP A 395 -23.61 -11.84 -21.53
CA ASP A 395 -24.91 -11.29 -21.88
C ASP A 395 -24.89 -10.58 -23.24
N LEU A 396 -23.83 -9.81 -23.54
CA LEU A 396 -23.64 -9.19 -24.86
C LEU A 396 -23.55 -10.24 -25.97
N ALA A 397 -22.85 -11.35 -25.73
CA ALA A 397 -22.71 -12.42 -26.71
C ALA A 397 -24.03 -13.16 -26.97
N GLU A 398 -24.84 -13.40 -25.93
CA GLU A 398 -26.18 -13.99 -26.10
C GLU A 398 -27.16 -13.02 -26.75
N ALA A 399 -27.20 -11.76 -26.32
CA ALA A 399 -28.05 -10.73 -26.94
C ALA A 399 -27.70 -10.52 -28.43
N GLY A 400 -26.42 -10.65 -28.80
CA GLY A 400 -25.99 -10.62 -30.20
C GLY A 400 -26.59 -11.74 -31.05
N LYS A 401 -26.79 -12.94 -30.49
CA LYS A 401 -27.48 -14.06 -31.16
C LYS A 401 -28.96 -13.74 -31.36
N ASP A 402 -29.61 -13.17 -30.35
CA ASP A 402 -31.02 -12.80 -30.41
C ASP A 402 -31.26 -11.67 -31.41
N LEU A 403 -30.44 -10.62 -31.40
CA LEU A 403 -30.46 -9.55 -32.41
C LEU A 403 -30.39 -10.10 -33.84
N ARG A 404 -29.56 -11.12 -34.06
CA ARG A 404 -29.45 -11.79 -35.37
C ARG A 404 -30.66 -12.68 -35.67
N ALA A 405 -31.16 -13.42 -34.68
CA ALA A 405 -32.31 -14.30 -34.83
C ALA A 405 -33.59 -13.52 -35.17
N ASP A 406 -33.75 -12.34 -34.55
CA ASP A 406 -34.88 -11.44 -34.74
C ASP A 406 -34.76 -10.58 -36.02
N GLY A 407 -33.64 -10.67 -36.74
CA GLY A 407 -33.41 -9.92 -37.96
C GLY A 407 -33.14 -8.42 -37.75
N LEU A 408 -32.83 -8.02 -36.51
CA LEU A 408 -32.48 -6.64 -36.14
C LEU A 408 -31.07 -6.28 -36.62
N VAL A 409 -30.24 -7.28 -36.92
CA VAL A 409 -28.92 -7.13 -37.57
C VAL A 409 -28.68 -8.21 -38.61
N THR A 410 -27.84 -7.93 -39.61
CA THR A 410 -27.62 -8.82 -40.76
C THR A 410 -26.29 -9.57 -40.69
N SER A 411 -25.17 -8.89 -40.92
CA SER A 411 -23.80 -9.45 -40.88
C SER A 411 -22.92 -8.67 -39.90
N HIS A 412 -22.28 -7.59 -40.37
CA HIS A 412 -21.34 -6.74 -39.62
C HIS A 412 -21.98 -5.42 -39.17
N GLY A 413 -23.29 -5.27 -39.37
CA GLY A 413 -24.03 -4.06 -39.02
C GLY A 413 -24.50 -4.09 -37.58
N GLY A 414 -24.52 -2.92 -36.94
CA GLY A 414 -24.80 -2.78 -35.52
C GLY A 414 -23.58 -2.99 -34.63
N ASN A 415 -23.72 -2.63 -33.37
CA ASN A 415 -22.75 -2.90 -32.31
C ASN A 415 -23.45 -2.90 -30.94
N VAL A 416 -22.83 -3.55 -29.97
CA VAL A 416 -23.37 -3.63 -28.60
C VAL A 416 -22.29 -3.26 -27.60
N SER A 417 -22.68 -2.61 -26.52
CA SER A 417 -21.79 -2.40 -25.39
C SER A 417 -22.51 -2.52 -24.05
N ALA A 418 -21.74 -2.78 -23.01
CA ALA A 418 -22.15 -2.69 -21.62
C ALA A 418 -21.22 -1.76 -20.86
N ARG A 419 -21.76 -0.97 -19.93
CA ARG A 419 -20.98 -0.10 -19.04
C ARG A 419 -20.10 -0.95 -18.12
N ARG A 420 -18.85 -0.53 -17.94
CA ARG A 420 -17.95 -1.13 -16.96
C ARG A 420 -18.15 -0.50 -15.56
N PRO A 421 -18.04 -1.27 -14.47
CA PRO A 421 -18.18 -0.76 -13.10
C PRO A 421 -17.23 0.39 -12.77
N ARG A 422 -15.99 0.36 -13.30
CA ARG A 422 -14.95 1.37 -13.06
C ARG A 422 -14.85 2.43 -14.17
N GLY A 423 -15.92 2.62 -14.94
CA GLY A 423 -15.95 3.55 -16.06
C GLY A 423 -15.49 2.95 -17.39
N GLY A 424 -15.91 3.59 -18.48
CA GLY A 424 -15.75 3.05 -19.83
C GLY A 424 -16.79 1.96 -20.16
N ALA A 425 -16.48 1.10 -21.12
CA ALA A 425 -17.40 0.10 -21.63
C ALA A 425 -16.69 -1.16 -22.15
N ILE A 426 -17.40 -2.28 -22.16
CA ILE A 426 -17.08 -3.45 -22.98
C ILE A 426 -17.89 -3.31 -24.26
N ILE A 427 -17.24 -3.26 -25.42
CA ILE A 427 -17.89 -3.00 -26.71
C ILE A 427 -17.47 -4.03 -27.76
N SER A 428 -18.38 -4.37 -28.66
CA SER A 428 -18.05 -5.23 -29.81
C SER A 428 -16.97 -4.59 -30.69
N ALA A 429 -16.00 -5.40 -31.13
CA ALA A 429 -14.94 -4.99 -32.04
C ALA A 429 -15.49 -4.55 -33.41
N THR A 430 -14.75 -3.68 -34.09
CA THR A 430 -15.12 -3.22 -35.43
C THR A 430 -15.23 -4.40 -36.41
N GLY A 431 -16.32 -4.43 -37.19
CA GLY A 431 -16.61 -5.50 -38.13
C GLY A 431 -17.04 -6.83 -37.49
N ALA A 432 -17.21 -6.91 -36.17
CA ALA A 432 -17.70 -8.11 -35.52
C ALA A 432 -19.10 -8.49 -36.03
N MET A 433 -19.36 -9.79 -36.14
CA MET A 433 -20.72 -10.30 -36.40
C MET A 433 -21.42 -10.53 -35.06
N LEU A 434 -22.43 -9.72 -34.73
CA LEU A 434 -23.06 -9.78 -33.40
C LEU A 434 -23.61 -11.17 -33.04
N GLY A 435 -24.18 -11.90 -34.00
CA GLY A 435 -24.66 -13.27 -33.78
C GLY A 435 -23.56 -14.32 -33.59
N ARG A 436 -22.29 -13.93 -33.57
CA ARG A 436 -21.12 -14.81 -33.40
C ARG A 436 -20.04 -14.17 -32.51
N LEU A 437 -20.43 -13.30 -31.57
CA LEU A 437 -19.49 -12.69 -30.64
C LEU A 437 -18.81 -13.77 -29.79
N THR A 438 -17.49 -13.64 -29.73
CA THR A 438 -16.59 -14.37 -28.82
C THR A 438 -15.89 -13.34 -27.93
N ASP A 439 -15.23 -13.80 -26.88
CA ASP A 439 -14.64 -12.91 -25.89
C ASP A 439 -13.56 -11.97 -26.49
N ASP A 440 -12.79 -12.46 -27.47
CA ASP A 440 -11.80 -11.69 -28.22
C ASP A 440 -12.40 -10.62 -29.15
N LEU A 441 -13.71 -10.70 -29.42
CA LEU A 441 -14.47 -9.71 -30.18
C LEU A 441 -15.22 -8.72 -29.28
N LEU A 442 -15.05 -8.81 -27.96
CA LEU A 442 -15.58 -7.87 -26.97
C LEU A 442 -14.41 -7.19 -26.28
N VAL A 443 -14.18 -5.92 -26.59
CA VAL A 443 -13.00 -5.19 -26.14
C VAL A 443 -13.35 -4.15 -25.08
N ALA A 444 -12.49 -4.01 -24.08
CA ALA A 444 -12.66 -3.02 -23.03
C ALA A 444 -12.04 -1.68 -23.45
N VAL A 445 -12.83 -0.62 -23.34
CA VAL A 445 -12.39 0.76 -23.53
C VAL A 445 -12.53 1.54 -22.23
N GLU A 446 -11.66 2.52 -22.05
CA GLU A 446 -11.71 3.49 -20.96
C GLU A 446 -12.77 4.57 -21.26
N ALA A 447 -13.09 5.42 -20.27
CA ALA A 447 -14.08 6.48 -20.43
C ALA A 447 -13.73 7.50 -21.53
N GLY A 448 -12.43 7.67 -21.83
CA GLY A 448 -11.94 8.49 -22.95
C GLY A 448 -12.00 7.80 -24.32
N GLY A 449 -12.36 6.51 -24.36
CA GLY A 449 -12.43 5.71 -25.58
C GLY A 449 -11.14 5.00 -25.96
N GLU A 450 -10.06 5.15 -25.19
CA GLU A 450 -8.83 4.40 -25.38
C GLU A 450 -9.05 2.91 -25.08
N LEU A 451 -8.37 2.03 -25.83
CA LEU A 451 -8.35 0.60 -25.52
C LEU A 451 -7.60 0.36 -24.21
N ARG A 452 -8.19 -0.45 -23.32
CA ARG A 452 -7.53 -0.92 -22.09
C ARG A 452 -6.37 -1.86 -22.41
N GLU A 453 -6.57 -2.74 -23.39
CA GLU A 453 -5.56 -3.68 -23.87
C GLU A 453 -5.07 -3.26 -25.25
N PRO A 454 -3.80 -2.81 -25.39
CA PRO A 454 -3.28 -2.29 -26.66
C PRO A 454 -3.28 -3.32 -27.81
N ASP A 455 -3.18 -4.60 -27.48
CA ASP A 455 -3.11 -5.70 -28.46
C ASP A 455 -4.49 -6.29 -28.80
N ALA A 456 -5.57 -5.76 -28.21
CA ALA A 456 -6.93 -6.20 -28.50
C ALA A 456 -7.41 -5.74 -29.90
N ALA A 457 -8.52 -6.33 -30.36
CA ALA A 457 -9.15 -5.89 -31.60
C ALA A 457 -9.58 -4.41 -31.50
N ALA A 458 -9.60 -3.71 -32.66
CA ALA A 458 -10.06 -2.33 -32.68
C ALA A 458 -11.54 -2.23 -32.24
N PRO A 459 -11.91 -1.26 -31.38
CA PRO A 459 -13.28 -1.15 -30.88
C PRO A 459 -14.21 -0.67 -32.01
N SER A 460 -15.52 -0.79 -31.80
CA SER A 460 -16.53 -0.26 -32.72
C SER A 460 -16.26 1.20 -33.08
N SER A 461 -16.52 1.57 -34.33
CA SER A 461 -16.43 2.96 -34.77
C SER A 461 -17.44 3.88 -34.08
N ASP A 462 -18.48 3.32 -33.45
CA ASP A 462 -19.50 4.05 -32.68
C ASP A 462 -19.15 4.19 -31.19
N THR A 463 -17.92 3.85 -30.78
CA THR A 463 -17.50 3.91 -29.37
C THR A 463 -17.81 5.27 -28.73
N ALA A 464 -17.54 6.37 -29.44
CA ALA A 464 -17.85 7.73 -28.98
C ALA A 464 -19.36 7.97 -28.73
N VAL A 465 -20.24 7.37 -29.54
CA VAL A 465 -21.70 7.46 -29.37
C VAL A 465 -22.10 6.73 -28.09
N HIS A 466 -21.58 5.51 -27.87
CA HIS A 466 -21.93 4.70 -26.70
C HIS A 466 -21.44 5.37 -25.40
N LEU A 467 -20.22 5.90 -25.39
CA LEU A 467 -19.67 6.61 -24.23
C LEU A 467 -20.44 7.90 -23.95
N ALA A 468 -20.85 8.66 -24.97
CA ALA A 468 -21.69 9.84 -24.78
C ALA A 468 -23.07 9.50 -24.19
N ILE A 469 -23.67 8.36 -24.56
CA ILE A 469 -24.93 7.88 -23.97
C ILE A 469 -24.72 7.54 -22.49
N TYR A 470 -23.64 6.84 -22.16
CA TYR A 470 -23.28 6.54 -20.78
C TYR A 470 -23.03 7.82 -19.97
N GLU A 471 -22.36 8.82 -20.53
CA GLU A 471 -22.16 10.11 -19.85
C GLU A 471 -23.49 10.85 -19.63
N ALA A 472 -24.38 10.82 -20.63
CA ALA A 472 -25.65 11.52 -20.58
C ALA A 472 -26.69 10.87 -19.65
N TRP A 473 -26.59 9.56 -19.40
CA TRP A 473 -27.52 8.80 -18.56
C TRP A 473 -26.79 7.84 -17.61
N ALA A 474 -26.75 8.20 -16.32
CA ALA A 474 -26.04 7.44 -15.30
C ALA A 474 -26.55 5.98 -15.15
N ASP A 475 -27.85 5.76 -15.33
CA ASP A 475 -28.47 4.43 -15.19
C ASP A 475 -28.34 3.55 -16.46
N ALA A 476 -27.68 4.05 -17.51
CA ALA A 476 -27.36 3.29 -18.71
C ALA A 476 -26.38 2.15 -18.37
N GLY A 477 -26.85 0.91 -18.39
CA GLY A 477 -26.01 -0.27 -18.22
C GLY A 477 -25.58 -0.91 -19.54
N ALA A 478 -26.36 -0.72 -20.61
CA ALA A 478 -25.99 -1.18 -21.95
C ALA A 478 -26.56 -0.30 -23.07
N VAL A 479 -25.94 -0.40 -24.24
CA VAL A 479 -26.39 0.26 -25.47
C VAL A 479 -26.37 -0.76 -26.62
N VAL A 480 -27.46 -0.77 -27.38
CA VAL A 480 -27.60 -1.58 -28.60
C VAL A 480 -27.77 -0.63 -29.79
N HIS A 481 -26.81 -0.69 -30.71
CA HIS A 481 -26.96 -0.16 -32.05
C HIS A 481 -27.35 -1.30 -33.01
N ALA A 482 -28.48 -1.14 -33.68
CA ALA A 482 -29.03 -2.17 -34.56
C ALA A 482 -29.57 -1.55 -35.87
N HIS A 483 -29.91 -2.41 -36.83
CA HIS A 483 -30.45 -2.01 -38.13
C HIS A 483 -31.87 -2.59 -38.37
N PRO A 484 -32.86 -2.22 -37.54
CA PRO A 484 -34.26 -2.66 -37.71
C PRO A 484 -34.81 -2.17 -39.06
N VAL A 485 -35.09 -3.11 -39.97
CA VAL A 485 -35.30 -2.82 -41.40
C VAL A 485 -36.56 -2.00 -41.63
N HIS A 486 -37.66 -2.31 -40.95
CA HIS A 486 -38.92 -1.58 -41.11
C HIS A 486 -38.81 -0.19 -40.50
N ALA A 487 -38.17 -0.05 -39.34
CA ALA A 487 -37.96 1.24 -38.71
C ALA A 487 -37.07 2.18 -39.58
N ILE A 488 -35.97 1.66 -40.14
CA ILE A 488 -35.13 2.42 -41.08
C ILE A 488 -35.93 2.85 -42.31
N ALA A 489 -36.75 1.95 -42.88
CA ALA A 489 -37.56 2.27 -44.06
C ALA A 489 -38.54 3.42 -43.78
N LEU A 490 -39.20 3.42 -42.62
CA LEU A 490 -40.11 4.50 -42.23
C LEU A 490 -39.38 5.82 -41.98
N ALA A 491 -38.15 5.78 -41.45
CA ALA A 491 -37.37 6.96 -41.10
C ALA A 491 -37.01 7.87 -42.30
N TYR A 492 -37.00 7.35 -43.53
CA TYR A 492 -36.76 8.17 -44.73
C TYR A 492 -37.84 9.21 -45.01
N GLY A 493 -39.08 8.97 -44.56
CA GLY A 493 -40.22 9.83 -44.82
C GLY A 493 -40.81 10.49 -43.57
N ARG A 494 -40.16 10.32 -42.41
CA ARG A 494 -40.70 10.74 -41.11
C ARG A 494 -39.63 11.37 -40.23
N ASP A 495 -40.06 12.31 -39.40
CA ASP A 495 -39.25 12.89 -38.33
C ASP A 495 -39.48 12.20 -36.97
N ALA A 496 -40.50 11.33 -36.89
CA ALA A 496 -40.76 10.46 -35.75
C ALA A 496 -41.54 9.20 -36.18
N ILE A 497 -41.42 8.13 -35.40
CA ILE A 497 -42.18 6.89 -35.56
C ILE A 497 -43.10 6.76 -34.34
N ASP A 498 -44.40 6.90 -34.57
CA ASP A 498 -45.44 6.68 -33.55
C ASP A 498 -45.89 5.21 -33.57
N PRO A 499 -45.60 4.41 -32.54
CA PRO A 499 -45.92 2.99 -32.55
C PRO A 499 -47.42 2.72 -32.65
N ALA A 500 -47.81 1.84 -33.59
CA ALA A 500 -49.21 1.46 -33.82
C ALA A 500 -49.75 0.36 -32.88
N ASN A 501 -48.86 -0.27 -32.09
CA ASN A 501 -49.21 -1.33 -31.14
C ASN A 501 -49.19 -0.82 -29.69
N LEU A 502 -50.00 -1.45 -28.83
CA LEU A 502 -50.15 -1.06 -27.43
C LEU A 502 -48.80 -1.03 -26.67
N GLU A 503 -47.96 -2.03 -26.90
CA GLU A 503 -46.66 -2.15 -26.26
C GLU A 503 -45.74 -0.98 -26.63
N GLY A 504 -45.59 -0.68 -27.93
CA GLY A 504 -44.79 0.45 -28.37
C GLY A 504 -45.33 1.79 -27.86
N SER A 505 -46.66 1.98 -27.89
CA SER A 505 -47.26 3.23 -27.38
C SER A 505 -47.02 3.44 -25.88
N LEU A 506 -46.99 2.36 -25.09
CA LEU A 506 -46.77 2.43 -23.64
C LEU A 506 -45.29 2.57 -23.26
N PHE A 507 -44.40 1.85 -23.94
CA PHE A 507 -43.00 1.73 -23.53
C PHE A 507 -42.03 2.59 -24.34
N LEU A 508 -42.36 2.96 -25.58
CA LEU A 508 -41.49 3.78 -26.43
C LEU A 508 -42.00 5.22 -26.55
N GLY A 509 -43.32 5.41 -26.58
CA GLY A 509 -43.92 6.68 -26.98
C GLY A 509 -43.58 7.02 -28.43
N SER A 510 -43.59 8.30 -28.79
CA SER A 510 -43.10 8.76 -30.10
C SER A 510 -41.58 8.62 -30.17
N VAL A 511 -41.08 7.82 -31.12
CA VAL A 511 -39.64 7.58 -31.30
C VAL A 511 -39.07 8.61 -32.28
N PRO A 512 -38.12 9.47 -31.88
CA PRO A 512 -37.58 10.50 -32.76
C PRO A 512 -36.70 9.91 -33.87
N VAL A 513 -36.76 10.53 -35.05
CA VAL A 513 -35.87 10.27 -36.19
C VAL A 513 -34.90 11.44 -36.33
N LEU A 514 -33.62 11.17 -36.14
CA LEU A 514 -32.54 12.15 -36.23
C LEU A 514 -31.95 12.17 -37.64
N ASP A 515 -31.71 13.38 -38.16
CA ASP A 515 -31.00 13.62 -39.41
C ASP A 515 -29.62 14.21 -39.08
N VAL A 516 -28.67 13.32 -38.81
CA VAL A 516 -27.33 13.66 -38.35
C VAL A 516 -26.28 12.90 -39.15
N GLU A 517 -25.20 13.58 -39.52
CA GLU A 517 -24.03 12.95 -40.09
C GLU A 517 -23.40 12.01 -39.06
N TRP A 518 -23.03 10.81 -39.49
CA TRP A 518 -22.52 9.76 -38.59
C TRP A 518 -21.35 10.23 -37.73
N GLU A 519 -20.39 10.95 -38.31
CA GLU A 519 -19.19 11.48 -37.62
C GLU A 519 -19.53 12.49 -36.51
N ALA A 520 -20.71 13.10 -36.55
CA ALA A 520 -21.18 14.10 -35.58
C ALA A 520 -22.38 13.61 -34.76
N SER A 521 -22.70 12.32 -34.82
CA SER A 521 -23.95 11.76 -34.27
C SER A 521 -23.94 11.55 -32.75
N ALA A 522 -22.77 11.49 -32.11
CA ALA A 522 -22.64 11.11 -30.69
C ALA A 522 -23.46 11.98 -29.73
N GLN A 523 -23.30 13.29 -29.77
CA GLN A 523 -24.02 14.20 -28.86
C GLN A 523 -25.53 14.28 -29.16
N PRO A 524 -25.98 14.47 -30.42
CA PRO A 524 -27.41 14.46 -30.73
C PRO A 524 -28.13 13.16 -30.35
N VAL A 525 -27.49 12.01 -30.57
CA VAL A 525 -28.05 10.70 -30.17
C VAL A 525 -28.14 10.60 -28.65
N ALA A 526 -27.08 10.96 -27.91
CA ALA A 526 -27.07 10.91 -26.46
C ALA A 526 -28.10 11.87 -25.83
N GLU A 527 -28.26 13.08 -26.38
CA GLU A 527 -29.25 14.06 -25.92
C GLU A 527 -30.68 13.56 -26.13
N ALA A 528 -31.00 13.05 -27.31
CA ALA A 528 -32.32 12.51 -27.61
C ALA A 528 -32.63 11.29 -26.73
N LEU A 529 -31.62 10.46 -26.45
CA LEU A 529 -31.77 9.32 -25.55
C LEU A 529 -31.98 9.74 -24.09
N ARG A 530 -31.76 10.99 -23.65
CA ARG A 530 -32.16 11.39 -22.28
C ARG A 530 -33.67 11.26 -22.06
N GLU A 531 -34.45 11.59 -23.08
CA GLU A 531 -35.92 11.63 -23.01
C GLU A 531 -36.58 10.37 -23.59
N HIS A 532 -35.87 9.67 -24.49
CA HIS A 532 -36.39 8.50 -25.19
C HIS A 532 -35.52 7.26 -24.92
N PRO A 533 -36.10 6.05 -24.79
CA PRO A 533 -35.32 4.81 -24.60
C PRO A 533 -34.62 4.36 -25.90
N ILE A 534 -35.07 4.84 -27.05
CA ILE A 534 -34.54 4.53 -28.38
C ILE A 534 -34.72 5.70 -29.33
N VAL A 535 -33.79 5.84 -30.27
CA VAL A 535 -33.85 6.81 -31.37
C VAL A 535 -33.48 6.13 -32.69
N VAL A 536 -33.96 6.67 -33.81
CA VAL A 536 -33.56 6.21 -35.15
C VAL A 536 -32.75 7.30 -35.83
N VAL A 537 -31.56 6.96 -36.34
CA VAL A 537 -30.78 7.83 -37.21
C VAL A 537 -31.13 7.48 -38.66
N ARG A 538 -31.63 8.48 -39.40
CA ARG A 538 -32.17 8.32 -40.76
C ARG A 538 -31.13 7.67 -41.69
N GLY A 539 -31.51 6.55 -42.31
CA GLY A 539 -30.64 5.82 -43.23
C GLY A 539 -29.45 5.09 -42.61
N HIS A 540 -29.32 5.09 -41.28
CA HIS A 540 -28.23 4.42 -40.57
C HIS A 540 -28.76 3.24 -39.73
N GLY A 541 -29.55 3.52 -38.69
CA GLY A 541 -29.99 2.50 -37.75
C GLY A 541 -30.64 3.09 -36.50
N SER A 542 -30.84 2.26 -35.48
CA SER A 542 -31.36 2.69 -34.19
C SER A 542 -30.27 2.63 -33.11
N TYR A 543 -30.34 3.51 -32.13
CA TYR A 543 -29.61 3.40 -30.87
C TYR A 543 -30.60 3.26 -29.74
N ALA A 544 -30.51 2.18 -28.98
CA ALA A 544 -31.32 1.92 -27.80
C ALA A 544 -30.42 1.87 -26.57
N ARG A 545 -30.89 2.45 -25.46
CA ARG A 545 -30.26 2.31 -24.15
C ARG A 545 -31.13 1.45 -23.24
N GLY A 546 -30.50 0.76 -22.31
CA GLY A 546 -31.20 -0.01 -21.28
C GLY A 546 -30.41 -0.01 -19.98
N THR A 547 -31.07 -0.41 -18.89
CA THR A 547 -30.37 -0.71 -17.62
C THR A 547 -29.46 -1.93 -17.74
N ASP A 548 -29.70 -2.78 -18.73
CA ASP A 548 -28.85 -3.88 -19.18
C ASP A 548 -29.09 -4.14 -20.68
N VAL A 549 -28.36 -5.09 -21.28
CA VAL A 549 -28.46 -5.38 -22.72
C VAL A 549 -29.82 -5.96 -23.10
N TRP A 550 -30.49 -6.65 -22.19
CA TRP A 550 -31.80 -7.27 -22.42
C TRP A 550 -32.90 -6.22 -22.51
N ASP A 551 -32.82 -5.17 -21.69
CA ASP A 551 -33.71 -4.01 -21.77
C ASP A 551 -33.51 -3.23 -23.07
N ALA A 552 -32.25 -2.98 -23.47
CA ALA A 552 -31.93 -2.34 -24.74
C ALA A 552 -32.41 -3.17 -25.95
N LEU A 553 -32.26 -4.50 -25.89
CA LEU A 553 -32.77 -5.43 -26.91
C LEU A 553 -34.30 -5.38 -26.99
N ARG A 554 -35.00 -5.46 -25.85
CA ARG A 554 -36.47 -5.40 -25.76
C ARG A 554 -37.01 -4.12 -26.40
N VAL A 555 -36.40 -2.99 -26.11
CA VAL A 555 -36.79 -1.69 -26.69
C VAL A 555 -36.57 -1.69 -28.21
N THR A 556 -35.46 -2.26 -28.67
CA THR A 556 -35.14 -2.38 -30.10
C THR A 556 -36.12 -3.27 -30.85
N SER A 557 -36.46 -4.45 -30.30
CA SER A 557 -37.41 -5.37 -30.91
C SER A 557 -38.84 -4.81 -30.93
N THR A 558 -39.24 -4.10 -29.86
CA THR A 558 -40.54 -3.41 -29.79
C THR A 558 -40.68 -2.37 -30.90
N LEU A 559 -39.62 -1.59 -31.18
CA LEU A 559 -39.62 -0.61 -32.27
C LEU A 559 -39.80 -1.30 -33.62
N GLU A 560 -39.05 -2.37 -33.89
CA GLU A 560 -39.13 -3.04 -35.19
C GLU A 560 -40.50 -3.68 -35.43
N GLU A 561 -41.10 -4.29 -34.40
CA GLU A 561 -42.46 -4.86 -34.53
C GLU A 561 -43.50 -3.75 -34.78
N ALA A 562 -43.41 -2.62 -34.05
CA ALA A 562 -44.29 -1.48 -34.28
C ALA A 562 -44.14 -0.91 -35.70
N ALA A 563 -42.90 -0.74 -36.16
CA ALA A 563 -42.58 -0.26 -37.50
C ALA A 563 -43.06 -1.23 -38.58
N ARG A 564 -42.94 -2.55 -38.35
CA ARG A 564 -43.44 -3.58 -39.24
C ARG A 564 -44.96 -3.51 -39.40
N ILE A 565 -45.70 -3.31 -38.31
CA ILE A 565 -47.16 -3.15 -38.35
C ILE A 565 -47.53 -1.92 -39.18
N LEU A 566 -46.88 -0.77 -38.94
CA LEU A 566 -47.10 0.45 -39.74
C LEU A 566 -46.84 0.21 -41.23
N ALA A 567 -45.68 -0.36 -41.56
CA ALA A 567 -45.29 -0.64 -42.93
C ALA A 567 -46.26 -1.59 -43.65
N LEU A 568 -46.74 -2.64 -42.97
CA LEU A 568 -47.68 -3.61 -43.53
C LEU A 568 -49.13 -3.06 -43.60
N SER A 569 -49.49 -2.13 -42.73
CA SER A 569 -50.80 -1.47 -42.73
C SER A 569 -50.92 -0.35 -43.77
N GLY A 570 -49.81 0.11 -44.33
CA GLY A 570 -49.75 1.24 -45.26
C GLY A 570 -49.97 2.60 -44.60
N GLN A 571 -49.80 2.67 -43.27
CA GLN A 571 -49.88 3.90 -42.47
C GLN A 571 -48.56 4.62 -42.38
#